data_AF-A0A9X5CQS6-F1
#
_entry.id   AF-A0A9X5CQS6-F1
#
_cell.length_a   1.000
_cell.length_b   1.000
_cell.length_c   1.000
_cell.angle_alpha   90.00
_cell.angle_beta   90.00
_cell.angle_gamma   90.00
#
_symmetry.space_group_name_H-M   'P 1'
#
loop_
_entity.id
_entity.type
_entity.pdbx_description
1 polymer ?
#
loop_
_entity_poly.entity_id
_entity_poly.type
_entity_poly.pdbx_seq_one_letter_code
_entity_poly.pdbx_strand_id
1 'polypeptide(L)' 'MHPHPVDEDSRLSLWRRVREYAVPPTTIETATARRRSGDWAGACAAARVDVDLRLRDLTRT' A
#
# COMPACT_ATOMS: atom_id res chain seq x y z
N MET A 1 -2.01 17.82 -26.57
CA MET A 1 -1.33 18.79 -25.71
C MET A 1 -0.28 18.01 -24.92
N HIS A 2 0.99 18.15 -25.30
CA HIS A 2 2.08 17.56 -24.52
C HIS A 2 2.32 18.44 -23.28
N PRO A 3 2.44 17.84 -22.08
CA PRO A 3 2.74 18.59 -20.87
C PRO A 3 4.09 19.30 -21.05
N HIS A 4 4.16 20.55 -20.58
CA HIS A 4 5.39 21.31 -20.63
C HIS A 4 6.43 20.65 -19.70
N PRO A 5 7.73 20.67 -20.00
CA PRO A 5 8.76 20.00 -19.19
C PRO A 5 8.70 20.37 -17.69
N VAL A 6 8.33 21.62 -17.40
CA VAL A 6 8.12 22.15 -16.03
C VAL A 6 6.96 21.48 -15.29
N ASP A 7 5.93 21.03 -16.00
CA ASP A 7 4.77 20.32 -15.42
C ASP A 7 5.12 18.87 -15.09
N GLU A 8 5.98 18.24 -15.90
CA GLU A 8 6.48 16.88 -15.64
C GLU A 8 7.46 16.86 -14.46
N ASP A 9 8.37 17.83 -14.35
CA ASP A 9 9.25 17.97 -13.19
C ASP A 9 8.47 18.21 -11.89
N SER A 10 7.38 18.99 -11.97
CA SER A 10 6.47 19.24 -10.86
C SER A 10 5.71 17.97 -10.45
N ARG A 11 5.18 17.20 -11.43
CA ARG A 11 4.54 15.89 -11.17
C ARG A 11 5.52 14.89 -10.57
N LEU A 12 6.75 14.84 -11.07
CA LEU A 12 7.78 13.93 -10.55
C LEU A 12 8.16 14.29 -9.11
N SER A 13 8.33 15.57 -8.82
CA SER A 13 8.63 16.08 -7.48
C SER A 13 7.49 15.78 -6.49
N LEU A 14 6.24 15.98 -6.93
CA LEU A 14 5.04 15.61 -6.17
C LEU A 14 5.02 14.11 -5.86
N TRP A 15 5.24 13.24 -6.87
CA TRP A 15 5.23 11.80 -6.67
C TRP A 15 6.33 11.28 -5.75
N ARG A 16 7.52 11.92 -5.75
CA ARG A 16 8.59 11.59 -4.81
C ARG A 16 8.18 11.92 -3.37
N ARG A 17 7.64 13.12 -3.15
CA ARG A 17 7.12 13.55 -1.84
C ARG A 17 6.00 12.62 -1.37
N VAL A 18 5.04 12.30 -2.23
CA VAL A 18 3.97 11.34 -1.90
C VAL A 18 4.55 9.99 -1.49
N ARG A 19 5.50 9.42 -2.25
CA ARG A 19 6.10 8.13 -1.85
C ARG A 19 6.84 8.16 -0.53
N GLU A 20 7.43 9.31 -0.17
CA GLU A 20 8.14 9.48 1.08
C GLU A 20 7.20 9.54 2.30
N TYR A 21 6.01 10.13 2.17
CA TYR A 21 5.11 10.39 3.32
C TYR A 21 3.72 9.73 3.25
N ALA A 22 3.34 9.10 2.13
CA ALA A 22 1.98 8.59 1.93
C ALA A 22 1.61 7.45 2.88
N VAL A 23 2.59 6.75 3.43
CA VAL A 23 2.36 5.67 4.40
C VAL A 23 2.72 6.17 5.80
N PRO A 24 1.73 6.43 6.68
CA PRO A 24 2.00 6.82 8.06
C PRO A 24 2.78 5.72 8.80
N PRO A 25 3.72 6.06 9.72
CA PRO A 25 4.45 5.08 10.53
C PRO A 25 3.54 4.07 11.24
N THR A 26 2.40 4.53 11.76
CA THR A 26 1.39 3.68 12.41
C THR A 26 0.82 2.60 11.50
N THR A 27 0.67 2.88 10.20
CA THR A 27 0.24 1.89 9.19
C THR A 27 1.30 0.82 9.01
N ILE A 28 2.58 1.21 8.94
CA ILE A 28 3.72 0.28 8.81
C ILE A 28 3.81 -0.62 10.06
N GLU A 29 3.75 -0.03 11.25
CA GLU A 29 3.83 -0.72 12.52
C GLU A 29 2.70 -1.74 12.68
N THR A 30 1.45 -1.30 12.46
CA THR A 30 0.26 -2.16 12.61
C THR A 30 0.29 -3.31 11.60
N ALA A 31 0.58 -3.02 10.33
CA ALA A 31 0.66 -4.06 9.31
C ALA A 31 1.80 -5.04 9.59
N THR A 32 2.94 -4.56 10.09
CA THR A 32 4.09 -5.41 10.45
C THR A 32 3.80 -6.31 11.64
N ALA A 33 3.14 -5.79 12.68
CA ALA A 33 2.73 -6.58 13.84
C ALA A 33 1.81 -7.73 13.43
N ARG A 34 0.82 -7.47 12.57
CA ARG A 34 -0.11 -8.50 12.07
C ARG A 34 0.56 -9.53 11.15
N ARG A 35 1.51 -9.12 10.30
CA ARG A 35 2.32 -10.08 9.54
C ARG A 35 3.11 -11.01 10.45
N ARG A 36 3.74 -10.47 11.51
CA ARG A 36 4.50 -11.28 12.49
C ARG A 36 3.62 -12.26 13.26
N SER A 37 2.34 -11.96 13.46
CA SER A 37 1.38 -12.89 14.07
C SER A 37 0.72 -13.86 13.09
N GLY A 38 1.04 -13.79 11.79
CA GLY A 38 0.40 -14.61 10.75
C GLY A 38 -0.98 -14.14 10.31
N ASP A 39 -1.47 -12.99 10.80
CA ASP A 39 -2.74 -12.39 10.39
C ASP A 39 -2.57 -11.63 9.06
N TRP A 40 -2.53 -12.38 7.96
CA TRP A 40 -2.34 -11.82 6.62
C TRP A 40 -3.49 -10.86 6.24
N ALA A 41 -4.73 -11.22 6.55
CA ALA A 41 -5.92 -10.45 6.17
C ALA A 41 -5.96 -9.12 6.93
N GLY A 42 -5.69 -9.15 8.24
CA GLY A 42 -5.60 -7.94 9.03
C GLY A 42 -4.43 -7.04 8.64
N ALA A 43 -3.31 -7.60 8.17
CA ALA A 43 -2.20 -6.79 7.65
C ALA A 43 -2.61 -6.00 6.39
N CYS A 44 -3.41 -6.61 5.50
CA CYS A 44 -4.00 -5.93 4.34
C CYS A 44 -4.99 -4.84 4.77
N ALA A 45 -5.90 -5.16 5.69
CA ALA A 45 -6.87 -4.20 6.21
C ALA A 45 -6.19 -2.98 6.88
N ALA A 46 -5.11 -3.20 7.63
CA ALA A 46 -4.32 -2.12 8.24
C ALA A 46 -3.72 -1.18 7.18
N ALA A 47 -3.40 -1.70 6.00
CA ALA A 47 -2.93 -0.93 4.85
C ALA A 47 -4.07 -0.35 3.98
N ARG A 48 -5.33 -0.41 4.46
CA ARG A 48 -6.55 -0.02 3.72
C ARG A 48 -6.71 -0.78 2.39
N VAL A 49 -6.20 -2.01 2.35
CA VAL A 49 -6.42 -2.93 1.24
C VAL A 49 -7.53 -3.88 1.67
N ASP A 50 -8.68 -3.77 0.98
CA ASP A 50 -9.75 -4.74 1.12
C ASP A 50 -9.42 -5.99 0.31
N VAL A 51 -9.48 -7.16 0.95
CA VAL A 51 -9.14 -8.43 0.30
C VAL A 51 -10.32 -9.38 0.43
N ASP A 52 -11.04 -9.54 -0.68
CA ASP A 52 -12.08 -10.56 -0.83
C ASP A 52 -11.46 -11.91 -1.23
N LEU A 53 -10.53 -12.40 -0.42
CA LEU A 53 -9.91 -13.71 -0.60
C LEU A 53 -10.20 -14.58 0.62
N ARG A 54 -11.00 -15.62 0.42
CA ARG A 54 -11.24 -16.63 1.44
C ARG A 54 -10.30 -17.81 1.25
N LEU A 55 -9.18 -17.83 1.98
CA LEU A 55 -8.18 -18.90 1.86
C LEU A 55 -8.75 -20.32 2.06
N ARG A 56 -9.82 -20.46 2.87
CA ARG A 56 -10.53 -21.74 3.06
C ARG A 56 -11.16 -22.31 1.78
N ASP A 57 -11.46 -21.43 0.82
CA ASP A 57 -12.08 -21.80 -0.45
C ASP A 57 -11.00 -22.11 -1.52
N LEU A 58 -9.72 -21.88 -1.22
CA LEU A 58 -8.60 -22.21 -2.09
C LEU A 58 -8.16 -23.66 -1.87
N THR A 59 -8.39 -24.52 -2.86
CA THR A 59 -7.81 -25.87 -2.92
C THR A 59 -6.75 -25.94 -4.01
N ARG A 60 -5.60 -26.55 -3.72
CA ARG A 60 -4.58 -26.85 -4.73
C ARG A 60 -4.89 -28.21 -5.36
N THR A 61 -5.38 -28.20 -6.60
CA THR A 61 -5.39 -29.39 -7.48
C THR A 61 -3.99 -29.65 -8.03
#